data_AF-A0A9N9B8L4-F1
#
_entry.id   AF-A0A9N9B8L4-F1
#
_cell.length_a   1.000
_cell.length_b   1.000
_cell.length_c   1.000
_cell.angle_alpha   90.00
_cell.angle_beta   90.00
_cell.angle_gamma   90.00
#
_symmetry.space_group_name_H-M   'P 1'
#
loop_
_entity.id
_entity.type
_entity.pdbx_description
1 polymer ?
#
loop_
_entity_poly.entity_id
_entity_poly.type
_entity_poly.pdbx_seq_one_letter_code
_entity_poly.pdbx_strand_id
1 'polypeptide(L)'
;MSEPNVPNERDPLIGSRGYVIYNANIYTVDEKNPKIEAFTVLNGKFVDIGTRLDLLQKWTSLKKDLDIDPILSQYAISLTRIDGHALWVNGRVLDILGKDKLPPELDGGEIIRDNETGQLTGIFVDNAMKLIQQILPQPTDQQLLANLKAAIYEMHSHGLTGVHDAGVIPKLLKFYKKNYAMVECENNTYCGDQIEKIDGLGDGRLTVRSTKIYMDGALGSWGAGDKANHLIINAYEKCFKDYILSKQNGQNITEKELTKEIKKLGESIRFRIEHAQILTLDDIKRVGELRIIPSMQPTHGKY
;
A
#
# COMPACT_ATOMS: atom_id res chain seq x y z
N MET A 1 42.16 -36.35 -33.93
CA MET A 1 41.89 -35.02 -33.35
C MET A 1 40.52 -34.61 -33.86
N SER A 2 39.50 -34.71 -33.02
CA SER A 2 38.15 -34.25 -33.30
C SER A 2 38.00 -32.83 -32.76
N GLU A 3 37.63 -31.89 -33.62
CA GLU A 3 37.29 -30.52 -33.21
C GLU A 3 36.09 -30.52 -32.23
N PRO A 4 36.06 -29.62 -31.25
CA PRO A 4 34.92 -29.49 -30.35
C PRO A 4 33.76 -28.79 -31.06
N ASN A 5 32.59 -29.44 -31.05
CA ASN A 5 31.30 -28.84 -31.43
C ASN A 5 31.02 -27.62 -30.55
N VAL A 6 30.95 -26.44 -31.16
CA VAL A 6 30.40 -25.23 -30.54
C VAL A 6 28.88 -25.24 -30.73
N PRO A 7 28.05 -25.23 -29.66
CA PRO A 7 26.62 -25.05 -29.81
C PRO A 7 26.35 -23.62 -30.27
N ASN A 8 25.89 -23.49 -31.51
CA ASN A 8 25.47 -22.24 -32.11
C ASN A 8 23.93 -22.21 -32.15
N GLU A 9 23.30 -21.91 -31.02
CA GLU A 9 21.88 -21.55 -30.96
C GLU A 9 21.75 -20.29 -30.11
N ARG A 10 21.78 -19.12 -30.77
CA ARG A 10 21.24 -17.90 -30.17
C ARG A 10 19.73 -18.06 -30.12
N ASP A 11 19.14 -17.90 -28.94
CA ASP A 11 17.69 -17.83 -28.74
C ASP A 11 17.07 -16.82 -29.74
N PRO A 12 16.16 -17.26 -30.64
CA PRO A 12 15.55 -16.40 -31.66
C PRO A 12 14.66 -15.29 -31.08
N LEU A 13 14.44 -15.28 -29.75
CA LEU A 13 13.62 -14.29 -29.06
C LEU A 13 14.38 -12.99 -28.73
N ILE A 14 15.72 -12.99 -28.77
CA ILE A 14 16.52 -11.81 -28.45
C ILE A 14 16.44 -10.79 -29.60
N GLY A 15 15.53 -9.81 -29.48
CA GLY A 15 15.39 -8.66 -30.38
C GLY A 15 14.10 -8.59 -31.21
N SER A 16 13.16 -9.52 -31.05
CA SER A 16 11.89 -9.49 -31.79
C SER A 16 10.85 -8.54 -31.15
N ARG A 17 10.20 -7.71 -31.97
CA ARG A 17 9.05 -6.89 -31.56
C ARG A 17 7.78 -7.74 -31.63
N GLY A 18 7.04 -7.78 -30.53
CA GLY A 18 5.84 -8.60 -30.38
C GLY A 18 4.77 -7.88 -29.57
N TYR A 19 3.52 -8.28 -29.79
CA TYR A 19 2.36 -7.72 -29.09
C TYR A 19 1.53 -8.83 -28.46
N VAL A 20 1.09 -8.64 -27.23
CA VAL A 20 -0.03 -9.38 -26.64
C VAL A 20 -1.25 -8.48 -26.74
N ILE A 21 -2.29 -8.91 -27.46
CA ILE A 21 -3.51 -8.15 -27.65
C ILE A 21 -4.61 -8.77 -26.79
N TYR A 22 -5.19 -7.96 -25.89
CA TYR A 22 -6.19 -8.37 -24.91
C TYR A 22 -7.18 -7.22 -24.67
N ASN A 23 -8.26 -7.48 -23.90
CA ASN A 23 -9.32 -6.51 -23.61
C ASN A 23 -10.11 -6.05 -24.86
N ALA A 24 -10.35 -6.98 -25.77
CA ALA A 24 -11.16 -6.78 -26.96
C ALA A 24 -12.17 -7.93 -27.13
N ASN A 25 -13.19 -7.72 -27.96
CA ASN A 25 -14.04 -8.83 -28.42
C ASN A 25 -13.29 -9.58 -29.53
N ILE A 26 -12.64 -10.69 -29.18
CA ILE A 26 -11.80 -11.45 -30.11
C ILE A 26 -12.52 -12.73 -30.50
N TYR A 27 -12.90 -12.81 -31.76
CA TYR A 27 -13.53 -13.99 -32.34
C TYR A 27 -12.51 -14.73 -33.18
N THR A 28 -12.52 -16.05 -33.09
CA THR A 28 -11.78 -16.90 -34.02
C THR A 28 -12.77 -17.60 -34.95
N VAL A 29 -12.29 -18.05 -36.10
CA VAL A 29 -13.06 -18.91 -37.02
C VAL A 29 -12.80 -20.40 -36.75
N ASP A 30 -12.27 -20.74 -35.57
CA ASP A 30 -12.14 -22.11 -35.07
C ASP A 30 -13.43 -22.50 -34.33
N GLU A 31 -14.09 -23.56 -34.78
CA GLU A 31 -15.31 -24.08 -34.17
C GLU A 31 -15.11 -24.50 -32.71
N LYS A 32 -13.89 -24.86 -32.31
CA LYS A 32 -13.58 -25.24 -30.93
C LYS A 32 -13.36 -24.04 -30.00
N ASN A 33 -12.89 -22.92 -30.53
CA ASN A 33 -12.54 -21.73 -29.76
C ASN A 33 -13.08 -20.45 -30.42
N PRO A 34 -14.39 -20.36 -30.70
CA PRO A 34 -14.95 -19.27 -31.52
C PRO A 34 -14.78 -17.88 -30.89
N LYS A 35 -14.47 -17.82 -29.58
CA LYS A 35 -14.12 -16.61 -28.86
C LYS A 35 -12.95 -16.87 -27.92
N ILE A 36 -12.00 -15.95 -27.88
CA ILE A 36 -10.82 -15.97 -27.00
C ILE A 36 -10.67 -14.61 -26.31
N GLU A 37 -9.85 -14.54 -25.25
CA GLU A 37 -9.67 -13.29 -24.50
C GLU A 37 -8.41 -12.51 -24.90
N ALA A 38 -7.41 -13.21 -25.43
CA ALA A 38 -6.16 -12.62 -25.90
C ALA A 38 -5.48 -13.45 -27.00
N PHE A 39 -4.57 -12.83 -27.75
CA PHE A 39 -3.65 -13.51 -28.67
C PHE A 39 -2.30 -12.79 -28.74
N THR A 40 -1.26 -13.52 -29.16
CA THR A 40 0.11 -12.99 -29.29
C THR A 40 0.54 -12.96 -30.75
N VAL A 41 1.15 -11.84 -31.16
CA VAL A 41 1.77 -11.66 -32.48
C VAL A 41 3.27 -11.42 -32.32
N LEU A 42 4.09 -12.25 -32.97
CA LEU A 42 5.55 -12.07 -33.07
C LEU A 42 5.95 -11.95 -34.54
N ASN A 43 6.71 -10.90 -34.89
CA ASN A 43 7.20 -10.67 -36.25
C ASN A 43 6.08 -10.78 -37.31
N GLY A 44 4.88 -10.26 -36.98
CA GLY A 44 3.71 -10.29 -37.87
C GLY A 44 2.97 -11.62 -37.96
N LYS A 45 3.31 -12.63 -37.14
CA LYS A 45 2.64 -13.93 -37.10
C LYS A 45 1.95 -14.15 -35.76
N PHE A 46 0.73 -14.70 -35.80
CA PHE A 46 0.06 -15.21 -34.61
C PHE A 46 0.82 -16.42 -34.09
N VAL A 47 1.19 -16.41 -32.81
CA VAL A 47 1.97 -17.48 -32.19
C VAL A 47 1.26 -18.13 -31.01
N ASP A 48 0.20 -17.50 -30.49
CA ASP A 48 -0.56 -18.04 -29.37
C ASP A 48 -1.94 -17.39 -29.21
N ILE A 49 -2.87 -18.12 -28.59
CA ILE A 49 -4.25 -17.69 -28.25
C ILE A 49 -4.63 -18.25 -26.88
N GLY A 50 -5.48 -17.56 -26.13
CA GLY A 50 -5.91 -18.07 -24.82
C GLY A 50 -6.60 -17.04 -23.94
N THR A 51 -6.53 -17.30 -22.63
CA THR A 51 -6.98 -16.32 -21.62
C THR A 51 -6.01 -15.15 -21.55
N ARG A 52 -6.49 -14.01 -21.06
CA ARG A 52 -5.62 -12.83 -20.84
C ARG A 52 -4.47 -13.17 -19.89
N LEU A 53 -4.76 -13.87 -18.79
CA LEU A 53 -3.78 -14.13 -17.73
C LEU A 53 -2.65 -15.02 -18.25
N ASP A 54 -2.99 -16.12 -18.94
CA ASP A 54 -2.01 -17.09 -19.44
C ASP A 54 -1.08 -16.45 -20.46
N LEU A 55 -1.63 -15.67 -21.40
CA LEU A 55 -0.83 -15.03 -22.44
C LEU A 55 0.02 -13.88 -21.90
N LEU A 56 -0.49 -13.12 -20.93
CA LEU A 56 0.33 -12.12 -20.26
C LEU A 56 1.45 -12.80 -19.48
N GLN A 57 1.19 -13.85 -18.72
CA GLN A 57 2.23 -14.56 -17.98
C GLN A 57 3.28 -15.19 -18.90
N LYS A 58 2.85 -15.76 -20.02
CA LYS A 58 3.70 -16.47 -20.98
C LYS A 58 4.52 -15.55 -21.90
N TRP A 59 3.93 -14.46 -22.40
CA TRP A 59 4.52 -13.64 -23.47
C TRP A 59 4.91 -12.24 -23.05
N THR A 60 4.17 -11.63 -22.12
CA THR A 60 4.73 -10.52 -21.34
C THR A 60 5.39 -11.14 -20.15
N SER A 61 6.54 -11.74 -20.38
CA SER A 61 7.41 -12.07 -19.28
C SER A 61 7.50 -10.82 -18.40
N LEU A 62 7.06 -10.91 -17.15
CA LEU A 62 7.46 -9.97 -16.09
C LEU A 62 9.01 -9.86 -16.05
N LYS A 63 9.67 -10.82 -16.69
CA LYS A 63 11.06 -10.98 -17.13
C LYS A 63 11.54 -10.02 -18.25
N LYS A 64 10.79 -8.99 -18.67
CA LYS A 64 11.38 -7.86 -19.43
C LYS A 64 11.82 -6.73 -18.50
N ASP A 65 12.75 -7.17 -17.67
CA ASP A 65 13.70 -6.47 -16.81
C ASP A 65 13.90 -4.97 -17.08
N LEU A 66 13.91 -4.21 -15.99
CA LEU A 66 14.58 -2.91 -15.87
C LEU A 66 16.05 -2.98 -16.33
N ASP A 67 16.63 -4.17 -16.42
CA ASP A 67 18.00 -4.46 -16.86
C ASP A 67 18.17 -4.64 -18.38
N ILE A 68 17.10 -4.79 -19.17
CA ILE A 68 17.23 -4.97 -20.63
C ILE A 68 17.61 -3.66 -21.33
N ASP A 69 17.20 -2.52 -20.78
CA ASP A 69 17.53 -1.23 -21.34
C ASP A 69 18.98 -0.83 -20.95
N PRO A 70 19.88 -0.61 -21.92
CA PRO A 70 21.28 -0.29 -21.65
C PRO A 70 21.50 1.03 -20.90
N ILE A 71 20.52 1.93 -20.92
CA ILE A 71 20.53 3.18 -20.15
C ILE A 71 20.03 2.89 -18.73
N LEU A 72 18.90 2.20 -18.58
CA LEU A 72 18.30 1.94 -17.26
C LEU A 72 19.16 1.02 -16.39
N SER A 73 19.82 0.02 -16.98
CA SER A 73 20.76 -0.89 -16.30
C SER A 73 21.96 -0.20 -15.63
N GLN A 74 22.25 1.05 -15.99
CA GLN A 74 23.29 1.85 -15.35
C GLN A 74 22.83 2.41 -13.99
N TYR A 75 21.52 2.46 -13.76
CA TYR A 75 20.92 3.04 -12.55
C TYR A 75 20.40 1.94 -11.62
N ALA A 76 20.42 2.22 -10.32
CA ALA A 76 19.75 1.39 -9.32
C ALA A 76 18.30 1.85 -9.25
N ILE A 77 17.37 1.01 -9.73
CA ILE A 77 15.97 1.38 -9.90
C ILE A 77 15.11 0.60 -8.90
N SER A 78 14.25 1.33 -8.19
CA SER A 78 13.21 0.77 -7.34
C SER A 78 11.90 1.49 -7.65
N LEU A 79 10.88 0.72 -8.01
CA LEU A 79 9.55 1.21 -8.35
C LEU A 79 8.55 0.68 -7.33
N THR A 80 7.74 1.57 -6.76
CA THR A 80 6.67 1.19 -5.85
C THR A 80 5.38 0.95 -6.62
N ARG A 81 4.72 -0.17 -6.35
CA ARG A 81 3.36 -0.43 -6.86
C ARG A 81 2.42 0.65 -6.33
N ILE A 82 1.41 1.01 -7.10
CA ILE A 82 0.52 2.14 -6.79
C ILE A 82 -0.19 2.02 -5.43
N ASP A 83 -0.42 0.80 -4.95
CA ASP A 83 -1.04 0.54 -3.65
C ASP A 83 -0.04 0.54 -2.48
N GLY A 84 1.26 0.72 -2.75
CA GLY A 84 2.30 0.77 -1.74
C GLY A 84 2.72 -0.60 -1.16
N HIS A 85 2.17 -1.72 -1.65
CA HIS A 85 2.39 -3.05 -1.07
C HIS A 85 3.42 -3.91 -1.81
N ALA A 86 4.05 -3.38 -2.85
CA ALA A 86 5.15 -4.07 -3.52
C ALA A 86 6.19 -3.08 -4.04
N LEU A 87 7.45 -3.52 -4.04
CA LEU A 87 8.56 -2.89 -4.77
C LEU A 87 9.00 -3.81 -5.90
N TRP A 88 9.29 -3.23 -7.06
CA TRP A 88 9.99 -3.90 -8.15
C TRP A 88 11.35 -3.23 -8.37
N VAL A 89 12.42 -4.01 -8.27
CA VAL A 89 13.79 -3.51 -8.38
C VAL A 89 14.56 -4.24 -9.48
N ASN A 90 15.59 -3.57 -10.00
CA ASN A 90 16.47 -4.15 -11.01
C ASN A 90 17.66 -4.91 -10.39
N GLY A 91 18.40 -5.66 -11.21
CA GLY A 91 19.55 -6.46 -10.81
C GLY A 91 20.62 -5.66 -10.08
N ARG A 92 20.83 -4.40 -10.47
CA ARG A 92 21.80 -3.51 -9.77
C ARG A 92 21.43 -3.30 -8.30
N VAL A 93 20.14 -3.15 -7.98
CA VAL A 93 19.67 -3.05 -6.59
C VAL A 93 19.88 -4.38 -5.87
N LEU A 94 19.61 -5.52 -6.51
CA LEU A 94 19.84 -6.84 -5.93
C LEU A 94 21.34 -7.10 -5.63
N ASP A 95 22.24 -6.61 -6.48
CA ASP A 95 23.68 -6.69 -6.26
C ASP A 95 24.12 -5.82 -5.07
N ILE A 96 23.61 -4.58 -4.96
CA ILE A 96 23.87 -3.69 -3.81
C ILE A 96 23.35 -4.32 -2.51
N LEU A 97 22.17 -4.92 -2.55
CA LEU A 97 21.53 -5.58 -1.42
C LEU A 97 22.28 -6.85 -0.97
N GLY A 98 23.04 -7.46 -1.87
CA GLY A 98 23.71 -8.74 -1.64
C GLY A 98 22.74 -9.92 -1.76
N LYS A 99 22.22 -10.13 -2.98
CA LYS A 99 21.23 -11.16 -3.33
C LYS A 99 21.47 -12.57 -2.75
N ASP A 100 22.72 -12.99 -2.59
CA ASP A 100 23.09 -14.31 -2.07
C ASP A 100 22.83 -14.46 -0.56
N LYS A 101 22.56 -13.36 0.15
CA LYS A 101 22.31 -13.32 1.60
C LYS A 101 20.83 -13.14 1.94
N LEU A 102 19.96 -13.12 0.93
CA LEU A 102 18.53 -12.93 1.16
C LEU A 102 17.91 -14.19 1.77
N PRO A 103 17.08 -14.04 2.82
CA PRO A 103 16.42 -15.17 3.44
C PRO A 103 15.47 -15.86 2.44
N PRO A 104 15.28 -17.18 2.55
CA PRO A 104 14.34 -17.91 1.70
C PRO A 104 12.89 -17.52 2.02
N GLU A 105 12.59 -17.22 3.29
CA GLU A 105 11.27 -16.87 3.80
C GLU A 105 11.36 -15.69 4.78
N LEU A 106 10.28 -14.90 4.87
CA LEU A 106 10.13 -13.76 5.77
C LEU A 106 8.74 -13.79 6.38
N ASP A 107 8.65 -13.44 7.66
CA ASP A 107 7.35 -13.29 8.30
C ASP A 107 6.63 -12.04 7.79
N GLY A 108 5.37 -12.19 7.37
CA GLY A 108 4.52 -11.10 6.86
C GLY A 108 5.02 -10.43 5.57
N GLY A 109 5.77 -11.14 4.72
CA GLY A 109 6.21 -10.63 3.42
C GLY A 109 6.90 -11.68 2.56
N GLU A 110 7.05 -11.39 1.27
CA GLU A 110 7.58 -12.36 0.31
C GLU A 110 8.59 -11.73 -0.65
N ILE A 111 9.64 -12.48 -0.98
CA ILE A 111 10.57 -12.17 -2.07
C ILE A 111 10.23 -13.09 -3.23
N ILE A 112 9.64 -12.54 -4.30
CA ILE A 112 9.13 -13.35 -5.40
C ILE A 112 10.28 -13.92 -6.22
N ARG A 113 10.24 -15.24 -6.41
CA ARG A 113 11.19 -15.99 -7.23
C ARG A 113 10.48 -16.56 -8.45
N ASP A 114 11.21 -16.67 -9.54
CA ASP A 114 10.74 -17.30 -10.76
C ASP A 114 10.56 -18.80 -10.52
N ASN A 115 9.35 -19.31 -10.77
CA ASN A 115 8.98 -20.68 -10.42
C ASN A 115 9.75 -21.75 -11.21
N GLU A 116 10.32 -21.41 -12.37
CA GLU A 116 11.06 -22.35 -13.22
C GLU A 116 12.55 -22.37 -12.85
N THR A 117 13.14 -21.21 -12.59
CA THR A 117 14.58 -21.04 -12.41
C THR A 117 15.00 -20.86 -10.96
N GLY A 118 14.06 -20.54 -10.07
CA GLY A 118 14.32 -20.17 -8.67
C GLY A 118 15.03 -18.82 -8.49
N GLN A 119 15.28 -18.10 -9.58
CA GLN A 119 15.97 -16.81 -9.55
C GLN A 119 15.07 -15.71 -8.98
N LEU A 120 15.68 -14.69 -8.37
CA LEU A 120 14.97 -13.53 -7.86
C LEU A 120 14.37 -12.73 -9.02
N THR A 121 13.09 -12.37 -8.90
CA THR A 121 12.40 -11.52 -9.89
C THR A 121 12.60 -10.03 -9.65
N GLY A 122 13.18 -9.65 -8.50
CA GLY A 122 13.27 -8.26 -8.05
C GLY A 122 11.99 -7.72 -7.42
N ILE A 123 10.94 -8.55 -7.24
CA ILE A 123 9.69 -8.13 -6.59
C ILE A 123 9.73 -8.48 -5.10
N PHE A 124 9.50 -7.48 -4.25
CA PHE A 124 9.43 -7.59 -2.79
C PHE A 124 8.06 -7.11 -2.32
N VAL A 125 7.37 -7.93 -1.52
CA VAL A 125 5.99 -7.70 -1.06
C VAL A 125 5.97 -7.51 0.46
N ASP A 126 5.18 -6.54 0.92
CA ASP A 126 4.94 -6.23 2.33
C ASP A 126 6.24 -6.12 3.17
N ASN A 127 6.42 -6.94 4.23
CA ASN A 127 7.59 -6.83 5.10
C ASN A 127 8.93 -7.01 4.36
N ALA A 128 8.95 -7.72 3.23
CA ALA A 128 10.15 -7.90 2.44
C ALA A 128 10.65 -6.58 1.83
N MET A 129 9.77 -5.61 1.60
CA MET A 129 10.13 -4.28 1.09
C MET A 129 11.12 -3.54 2.00
N LYS A 130 11.13 -3.84 3.31
CA LYS A 130 12.04 -3.23 4.29
C LYS A 130 13.51 -3.43 3.92
N LEU A 131 13.84 -4.56 3.30
CA LEU A 131 15.20 -4.87 2.84
C LEU A 131 15.69 -3.86 1.79
N ILE A 132 14.80 -3.47 0.88
CA ILE A 132 15.09 -2.44 -0.13
C ILE A 132 15.11 -1.05 0.51
N GLN A 133 14.15 -0.74 1.36
CA GLN A 133 14.04 0.60 1.98
C GLN A 133 15.28 0.98 2.79
N GLN A 134 15.98 0.01 3.39
CA GLN A 134 17.22 0.24 4.14
C GLN A 134 18.40 0.73 3.29
N ILE A 135 18.43 0.38 2.00
CA ILE A 135 19.50 0.79 1.07
C ILE A 135 19.11 2.01 0.24
N LEU A 136 17.85 2.48 0.31
CA LEU A 136 17.41 3.66 -0.40
C LEU A 136 18.03 4.93 0.20
N PRO A 137 18.53 5.87 -0.65
CA PRO A 137 18.98 7.17 -0.18
C PRO A 137 17.85 7.91 0.55
N GLN A 138 18.16 8.42 1.74
CA GLN A 138 17.21 9.25 2.47
C GLN A 138 17.10 10.62 1.80
N PRO A 139 15.87 11.14 1.58
CA PRO A 139 15.69 12.45 0.98
C PRO A 139 16.23 13.54 1.91
N THR A 140 16.81 14.58 1.31
CA THR A 140 17.28 15.76 2.05
C THR A 140 16.10 16.59 2.56
N ASP A 141 16.34 17.41 3.59
CA ASP A 141 15.36 18.37 4.10
C ASP A 141 14.81 19.29 2.99
N GLN A 142 15.64 19.69 2.03
CA GLN A 142 15.23 20.51 0.89
C GLN A 142 14.28 19.76 -0.04
N GLN A 143 14.53 18.49 -0.33
CA GLN A 143 13.65 17.66 -1.14
C GLN A 143 12.32 17.40 -0.44
N LEU A 144 12.35 17.09 0.86
CA LEU A 144 11.13 16.90 1.66
C LEU A 144 10.26 18.15 1.68
N LEU A 145 10.85 19.32 1.88
CA LEU A 145 10.13 20.58 1.84
C LEU A 145 9.58 20.90 0.43
N ALA A 146 10.34 20.59 -0.63
CA ALA A 146 9.89 20.77 -2.00
C ALA A 146 8.68 19.85 -2.31
N ASN A 147 8.73 18.59 -1.90
CA ASN A 147 7.64 17.63 -2.08
C ASN A 147 6.38 18.07 -1.33
N LEU A 148 6.52 18.50 -0.06
CA LEU A 148 5.38 19.02 0.71
C LEU A 148 4.75 20.24 0.04
N LYS A 149 5.57 21.18 -0.46
CA LYS A 149 5.08 22.36 -1.19
C LYS A 149 4.35 21.98 -2.48
N ALA A 150 4.89 21.03 -3.24
CA ALA A 150 4.26 20.54 -4.46
C ALA A 150 2.90 19.89 -4.17
N ALA A 151 2.81 19.05 -3.13
CA ALA A 151 1.55 18.45 -2.70
C ALA A 151 0.52 19.52 -2.29
N ILE A 152 0.92 20.51 -1.48
CA ILE A 152 0.04 21.63 -1.09
C ILE A 152 -0.43 22.42 -2.31
N TYR A 153 0.47 22.72 -3.25
CA TYR A 153 0.13 23.43 -4.47
C TYR A 153 -0.91 22.66 -5.31
N GLU A 154 -0.69 21.36 -5.51
CA GLU A 154 -1.61 20.50 -6.24
C GLU A 154 -2.98 20.48 -5.55
N MET A 155 -3.03 20.23 -4.23
CA MET A 155 -4.26 20.25 -3.45
C MET A 155 -5.02 21.58 -3.58
N HIS A 156 -4.31 22.71 -3.47
CA HIS A 156 -4.92 24.03 -3.64
C HIS A 156 -5.49 24.23 -5.05
N SER A 157 -4.84 23.69 -6.09
CA SER A 157 -5.33 23.78 -7.47
C SER A 157 -6.68 23.07 -7.67
N HIS A 158 -6.97 22.06 -6.85
CA HIS A 158 -8.27 21.37 -6.77
C HIS A 158 -9.22 21.96 -5.72
N GLY A 159 -8.90 23.12 -5.13
CA GLY A 159 -9.73 23.81 -4.14
C GLY A 159 -9.69 23.20 -2.73
N LEU A 160 -8.77 22.28 -2.44
CA LEU A 160 -8.62 21.69 -1.11
C LEU A 160 -7.86 22.66 -0.20
N THR A 161 -8.54 23.26 0.77
CA THR A 161 -7.96 24.27 1.68
C THR A 161 -7.61 23.74 3.07
N GLY A 162 -7.88 22.46 3.35
CA GLY A 162 -7.57 21.82 4.62
C GLY A 162 -7.55 20.31 4.48
N VAL A 163 -6.51 19.68 5.03
CA VAL A 163 -6.29 18.23 4.95
C VAL A 163 -5.84 17.68 6.30
N HIS A 164 -6.28 16.47 6.58
CA HIS A 164 -5.73 15.63 7.64
C HIS A 164 -4.67 14.73 7.00
N ASP A 165 -3.40 15.03 7.22
CA ASP A 165 -2.29 14.26 6.68
C ASP A 165 -2.05 13.03 7.55
N ALA A 166 -2.20 11.84 6.97
CA ALA A 166 -2.17 10.57 7.68
C ALA A 166 -0.79 9.94 7.63
N GLY A 167 -0.25 9.52 8.78
CA GLY A 167 1.02 8.80 8.80
C GLY A 167 2.25 9.70 8.82
N VAL A 168 2.12 10.92 9.37
CA VAL A 168 3.22 11.88 9.38
C VAL A 168 4.30 11.41 10.35
N ILE A 169 5.49 11.11 9.84
CA ILE A 169 6.64 10.75 10.69
C ILE A 169 7.08 12.00 11.48
N PRO A 170 7.34 11.90 12.80
CA PRO A 170 7.72 13.02 13.67
C PRO A 170 8.74 14.01 13.10
N LYS A 171 9.80 13.50 12.47
CA LYS A 171 10.88 14.33 11.89
C LYS A 171 10.40 15.30 10.81
N LEU A 172 9.25 15.04 10.19
CA LEU A 172 8.68 15.86 9.14
C LEU A 172 7.86 17.03 9.70
N LEU A 173 7.40 16.96 10.96
CA LEU A 173 6.56 18.00 11.56
C LEU A 173 7.19 19.39 11.51
N LYS A 174 8.53 19.49 11.56
CA LYS A 174 9.28 20.75 11.42
C LYS A 174 8.99 21.52 10.12
N PHE A 175 8.49 20.85 9.09
CA PHE A 175 8.14 21.48 7.81
C PHE A 175 6.69 21.96 7.74
N TYR A 176 5.81 21.48 8.63
CA TYR A 176 4.40 21.81 8.62
C TYR A 176 4.16 23.17 9.27
N LYS A 177 3.34 24.00 8.63
CA LYS A 177 2.90 25.30 9.16
C LYS A 177 1.38 25.40 9.30
N LYS A 178 0.68 24.64 8.46
CA LYS A 178 -0.77 24.51 8.35
C LYS A 178 -1.05 23.01 8.12
N ASN A 179 -2.30 22.59 8.31
CA ASN A 179 -2.80 21.19 8.24
C ASN A 179 -2.92 20.50 9.60
N TYR A 180 -3.71 19.43 9.61
CA TYR A 180 -3.86 18.53 10.73
C TYR A 180 -2.99 17.29 10.49
N ALA A 181 -1.93 17.10 11.27
CA ALA A 181 -1.03 15.95 11.12
C ALA A 181 -1.43 14.83 12.08
N MET A 182 -1.63 13.63 11.52
CA MET A 182 -1.85 12.39 12.25
C MET A 182 -0.54 11.63 12.29
N VAL A 183 0.15 11.70 13.42
CA VAL A 183 1.53 11.26 13.55
C VAL A 183 1.59 9.73 13.57
N GLU A 184 2.51 9.14 12.83
CA GLU A 184 2.81 7.72 12.92
C GLU A 184 4.10 7.52 13.70
N CYS A 185 3.99 6.80 14.80
CA CYS A 185 5.13 6.44 15.63
C CYS A 185 5.60 5.02 15.32
N GLU A 186 6.85 4.75 15.68
CA GLU A 186 7.50 3.49 15.35
C GLU A 186 6.68 2.28 15.84
N ASN A 187 6.76 1.20 15.08
CA ASN A 187 6.07 -0.06 15.38
C ASN A 187 4.55 0.06 15.50
N ASN A 188 3.94 1.05 14.83
CA ASN A 188 2.50 1.22 14.82
C ASN A 188 1.91 1.42 16.25
N THR A 189 2.60 2.22 17.06
CA THR A 189 2.28 2.45 18.48
C THR A 189 1.76 3.87 18.75
N TYR A 190 1.22 4.08 19.96
CA TYR A 190 0.86 5.41 20.44
C TYR A 190 2.09 6.25 20.76
N CYS A 191 2.13 7.47 20.23
CA CYS A 191 3.27 8.38 20.39
C CYS A 191 3.50 8.89 21.82
N GLY A 192 2.53 8.73 22.73
CA GLY A 192 2.69 9.19 24.12
C GLY A 192 3.03 10.68 24.21
N ASP A 193 3.97 10.99 25.11
CA ASP A 193 4.50 12.34 25.32
C ASP A 193 5.77 12.60 24.47
N GLN A 194 6.11 11.72 23.53
CA GLN A 194 7.26 11.90 22.63
C GLN A 194 7.07 13.05 21.65
N ILE A 195 5.81 13.45 21.42
CA ILE A 195 5.43 14.47 20.46
C ILE A 195 4.64 15.55 21.18
N GLU A 196 5.10 16.79 21.04
CA GLU A 196 4.37 17.94 21.54
C GLU A 196 3.02 18.06 20.83
N LYS A 197 1.96 18.19 21.63
CA LYS A 197 0.62 18.45 21.11
C LYS A 197 0.55 19.90 20.67
N ILE A 198 0.16 20.12 19.42
CA ILE A 198 -0.03 21.44 18.84
C ILE A 198 -1.51 21.58 18.54
N ASP A 199 -2.20 22.56 19.13
CA ASP A 199 -3.60 22.84 18.78
C ASP A 199 -3.69 24.17 18.03
N GLY A 200 -3.79 24.08 16.70
CA GLY A 200 -3.94 25.21 15.80
C GLY A 200 -5.32 25.25 15.14
N LEU A 201 -6.29 24.48 15.65
CA LEU A 201 -7.64 24.42 15.11
C LEU A 201 -8.30 25.81 15.15
N GLY A 202 -8.92 26.22 14.05
CA GLY A 202 -9.59 27.53 13.92
C GLY A 202 -8.69 28.68 13.45
N ASP A 203 -7.39 28.62 13.73
CA ASP A 203 -6.43 29.68 13.38
C ASP A 203 -5.72 29.45 12.03
N GLY A 204 -6.07 28.37 11.32
CA GLY A 204 -5.43 27.99 10.06
C GLY A 204 -3.96 27.60 10.22
N ARG A 205 -3.55 27.20 11.43
CA ARG A 205 -2.19 26.74 11.78
C ARG A 205 -2.13 25.22 11.90
N LEU A 206 -0.91 24.70 12.00
CA LEU A 206 -0.66 23.28 12.23
C LEU A 206 -1.40 22.78 13.47
N THR A 207 -2.03 21.61 13.36
CA THR A 207 -2.58 20.86 14.49
C THR A 207 -1.95 19.47 14.54
N VAL A 208 -1.47 19.06 15.71
CA VAL A 208 -0.87 17.76 16.02
C VAL A 208 -1.53 17.25 17.30
N ARG A 209 -2.55 16.40 17.17
CA ARG A 209 -3.31 15.87 18.32
C ARG A 209 -3.82 14.44 18.16
N SER A 210 -3.29 13.71 17.18
CA SER A 210 -3.71 12.33 16.89
C SER A 210 -2.54 11.49 16.40
N THR A 211 -2.61 10.20 16.71
CA THR A 211 -1.72 9.17 16.19
C THR A 211 -2.45 8.35 15.13
N LYS A 212 -1.79 8.07 14.01
CA LYS A 212 -2.25 7.11 13.01
C LYS A 212 -1.78 5.72 13.43
N ILE A 213 -2.74 4.79 13.54
CA ILE A 213 -2.51 3.38 13.84
C ILE A 213 -3.20 2.56 12.74
N TYR A 214 -2.55 1.48 12.31
CA TYR A 214 -3.03 0.51 11.35
C TYR A 214 -3.48 -0.77 12.08
N MET A 215 -4.51 -1.44 11.59
CA MET A 215 -4.98 -2.72 12.13
C MET A 215 -4.70 -3.86 11.15
N ASP A 216 -4.94 -3.60 9.88
CA ASP A 216 -4.81 -4.54 8.77
C ASP A 216 -4.19 -3.84 7.54
N GLY A 217 -4.08 -4.59 6.43
CA GLY A 217 -3.58 -4.11 5.15
C GLY A 217 -4.70 -3.68 4.19
N ALA A 218 -4.45 -3.80 2.88
CA ALA A 218 -5.40 -3.44 1.84
C ALA A 218 -6.10 -4.67 1.22
N LEU A 219 -7.30 -4.46 0.66
CA LEU A 219 -8.04 -5.51 -0.05
C LEU A 219 -7.28 -6.02 -1.28
N GLY A 220 -6.67 -5.13 -2.06
CA GLY A 220 -5.95 -5.50 -3.29
C GLY A 220 -4.70 -6.36 -3.06
N SER A 221 -4.09 -6.25 -1.88
CA SER A 221 -2.96 -7.07 -1.45
C SER A 221 -3.37 -8.25 -0.56
N TRP A 222 -4.68 -8.49 -0.37
CA TRP A 222 -5.22 -9.54 0.52
C TRP A 222 -4.81 -9.39 1.99
N GLY A 223 -4.31 -8.21 2.38
CA GLY A 223 -3.92 -7.91 3.76
C GLY A 223 -5.07 -7.38 4.63
N ALA A 224 -6.21 -7.01 4.04
CA ALA A 224 -7.37 -6.51 4.78
C ALA A 224 -8.12 -7.66 5.47
N GLY A 225 -8.39 -7.49 6.77
CA GLY A 225 -9.14 -8.45 7.57
C GLY A 225 -10.64 -8.19 7.47
N ASP A 226 -11.43 -9.23 7.18
CA ASP A 226 -12.89 -9.15 7.11
C ASP A 226 -13.56 -8.60 8.39
N LYS A 227 -12.91 -8.80 9.55
CA LYS A 227 -13.35 -8.32 10.87
C LYS A 227 -12.55 -7.14 11.42
N ALA A 228 -11.60 -6.57 10.69
CA ALA A 228 -10.69 -5.55 11.22
C ALA A 228 -11.45 -4.34 11.81
N ASN A 229 -12.44 -3.81 11.08
CA ASN A 229 -13.26 -2.70 11.58
C ASN A 229 -14.07 -3.08 12.83
N HIS A 230 -14.66 -4.28 12.84
CA HIS A 230 -15.40 -4.78 14.02
C HIS A 230 -14.50 -4.85 15.26
N LEU A 231 -13.26 -5.32 15.11
CA LEU A 231 -12.28 -5.39 16.19
C LEU A 231 -11.88 -4.00 16.70
N ILE A 232 -11.70 -3.02 15.81
CA ILE A 232 -11.43 -1.64 16.22
C ILE A 232 -12.61 -1.04 16.98
N ILE A 233 -13.84 -1.27 16.52
CA ILE A 233 -15.05 -0.81 17.22
C ILE A 233 -15.12 -1.42 18.62
N ASN A 234 -14.84 -2.73 18.75
CA ASN A 234 -14.74 -3.40 20.05
C ASN A 234 -13.67 -2.77 20.95
N ALA A 235 -12.49 -2.47 20.39
CA ALA A 235 -11.39 -1.87 21.13
C ALA A 235 -11.75 -0.46 21.64
N TYR A 236 -12.38 0.37 20.80
CA TYR A 236 -12.84 1.70 21.20
C TYR A 236 -13.92 1.63 22.28
N GLU A 237 -14.94 0.80 22.10
CA GLU A 237 -15.99 0.62 23.10
C GLU A 237 -15.42 0.18 24.45
N LYS A 238 -14.52 -0.81 24.44
CA LYS A 238 -13.84 -1.29 25.65
C LYS A 238 -13.04 -0.16 26.30
N CYS A 239 -12.25 0.57 25.52
CA CYS A 239 -11.46 1.70 26.01
C CYS A 239 -12.33 2.77 26.68
N PHE A 240 -13.49 3.08 26.10
CA PHE A 240 -14.41 4.09 26.66
C PHE A 240 -15.00 3.62 27.97
N LYS A 241 -15.47 2.36 28.02
CA LYS A 241 -16.01 1.75 29.24
C LYS A 241 -14.96 1.75 30.35
N ASP A 242 -13.77 1.24 30.08
CA ASP A 242 -12.69 1.16 31.06
C ASP A 242 -12.29 2.55 31.57
N TYR A 243 -12.18 3.54 30.68
CA TYR A 243 -11.87 4.91 31.06
C TYR A 243 -12.94 5.51 31.97
N ILE A 244 -14.23 5.38 31.60
CA ILE A 244 -15.34 5.92 32.40
C ILE A 244 -15.39 5.25 33.78
N LEU A 245 -15.31 3.93 33.82
CA LEU A 245 -15.32 3.17 35.07
C LEU A 245 -14.13 3.50 35.96
N SER A 246 -12.94 3.74 35.38
CA SER A 246 -11.76 4.16 36.15
C SER A 246 -11.95 5.51 36.85
N LYS A 247 -12.85 6.38 36.34
CA LYS A 247 -13.18 7.68 36.93
C LYS A 247 -14.29 7.61 37.98
N GLN A 248 -15.02 6.50 38.09
CA GLN A 248 -16.13 6.34 39.04
C GLN A 248 -15.66 6.04 40.48
N ASN A 249 -14.36 5.76 40.70
CA ASN A 249 -13.79 5.48 42.04
C ASN A 249 -14.61 4.46 42.88
N GLY A 250 -15.15 3.43 42.23
CA GLY A 250 -15.95 2.38 42.89
C GLY A 250 -17.44 2.71 43.09
N GLN A 251 -17.93 3.84 42.57
CA GLN A 251 -19.37 4.11 42.51
C GLN A 251 -20.03 3.25 41.41
N ASN A 252 -21.20 2.69 41.72
CA ASN A 252 -21.99 1.95 40.75
C ASN A 252 -22.63 2.93 39.76
N ILE A 253 -22.37 2.71 38.47
CA ILE A 253 -23.02 3.43 37.36
C ILE A 253 -24.08 2.53 36.74
N THR A 254 -25.26 3.08 36.46
CA THR A 254 -26.29 2.32 35.72
C THR A 254 -25.92 2.19 34.25
N GLU A 255 -26.46 1.19 33.56
CA GLU A 255 -26.22 1.01 32.12
C GLU A 255 -26.63 2.26 31.31
N LYS A 256 -27.76 2.87 31.67
CA LYS A 256 -28.26 4.09 31.02
C LYS A 256 -27.32 5.28 31.19
N GLU A 257 -26.72 5.44 32.37
CA GLU A 257 -25.73 6.48 32.63
C GLU A 257 -24.42 6.20 31.90
N LEU A 258 -23.98 4.94 31.89
CA LEU A 258 -22.77 4.53 31.18
C LEU A 258 -22.89 4.83 29.68
N THR A 259 -24.01 4.48 29.04
CA THR A 259 -24.25 4.79 27.62
C THR A 259 -24.20 6.31 27.36
N LYS A 260 -24.74 7.12 28.26
CA LYS A 260 -24.71 8.58 28.14
C LYS A 260 -23.28 9.13 28.23
N GLU A 261 -22.49 8.65 29.18
CA GLU A 261 -21.10 9.06 29.34
C GLU A 261 -20.21 8.56 28.20
N ILE A 262 -20.44 7.35 27.68
CA ILE A 262 -19.77 6.83 26.47
C ILE A 262 -20.00 7.77 25.28
N LYS A 263 -21.25 8.16 25.03
CA LYS A 263 -21.60 9.05 23.93
C LYS A 263 -20.95 10.42 24.08
N LYS A 264 -20.95 10.98 25.29
CA LYS A 264 -20.30 12.26 25.62
C LYS A 264 -18.77 12.18 25.45
N LEU A 265 -18.17 11.08 25.87
CA LEU A 265 -16.74 10.84 25.69
C LEU A 265 -16.39 10.77 24.21
N GLY A 266 -17.11 9.96 23.43
CA GLY A 266 -16.94 9.83 21.98
C GLY A 266 -17.05 11.18 21.25
N GLU A 267 -18.04 12.00 21.60
CA GLU A 267 -18.20 13.37 21.06
C GLU A 267 -16.99 14.27 21.36
N SER A 268 -16.39 14.12 22.54
CA SER A 268 -15.26 14.96 22.98
C SER A 268 -13.93 14.54 22.34
N ILE A 269 -13.66 13.23 22.24
CA ILE A 269 -12.37 12.72 21.75
C ILE A 269 -12.34 12.55 20.23
N ARG A 270 -13.51 12.34 19.59
CA ARG A 270 -13.68 12.25 18.14
C ARG A 270 -12.79 11.20 17.47
N PHE A 271 -12.75 9.99 18.03
CA PHE A 271 -12.03 8.87 17.44
C PHE A 271 -12.53 8.56 16.04
N ARG A 272 -11.63 8.06 15.20
CA ARG A 272 -11.88 7.90 13.77
C ARG A 272 -11.38 6.54 13.29
N ILE A 273 -12.17 5.92 12.41
CA ILE A 273 -11.76 4.76 11.63
C ILE A 273 -11.55 5.24 10.19
N GLU A 274 -10.33 5.09 9.68
CA GLU A 274 -10.00 5.36 8.28
C GLU A 274 -10.48 4.18 7.41
N HIS A 275 -10.86 4.48 6.17
CA HIS A 275 -11.48 3.55 5.21
C HIS A 275 -12.89 3.08 5.61
N ALA A 276 -13.00 2.38 6.74
CA ALA A 276 -14.26 1.81 7.26
C ALA A 276 -15.06 1.06 6.18
N GLN A 277 -14.37 0.26 5.35
CA GLN A 277 -14.92 -0.33 4.12
C GLN A 277 -15.83 -1.55 4.36
N ILE A 278 -15.51 -2.39 5.34
CA ILE A 278 -16.25 -3.62 5.66
C ILE A 278 -16.86 -3.46 7.05
N LEU A 279 -18.19 -3.31 7.11
CA LEU A 279 -18.95 -3.14 8.35
C LEU A 279 -20.21 -4.00 8.27
N THR A 280 -20.56 -4.66 9.37
CA THR A 280 -21.89 -5.24 9.51
C THR A 280 -22.93 -4.16 9.82
N LEU A 281 -24.23 -4.48 9.70
CA LEU A 281 -25.29 -3.54 10.09
C LEU A 281 -25.23 -3.16 11.57
N ASP A 282 -24.80 -4.09 12.42
CA ASP A 282 -24.59 -3.82 13.84
C ASP A 282 -23.40 -2.88 14.07
N ASP A 283 -22.30 -3.07 13.34
CA ASP A 283 -21.14 -2.18 13.41
C ASP A 283 -21.51 -0.74 13.03
N ILE A 284 -22.33 -0.55 12.00
CA ILE A 284 -22.80 0.78 11.57
C ILE A 284 -23.58 1.46 12.72
N LYS A 285 -24.46 0.71 13.39
CA LYS A 285 -25.20 1.22 14.55
C LYS A 285 -24.26 1.60 15.69
N ARG A 286 -23.30 0.72 16.02
CA ARG A 286 -22.33 0.93 17.11
C ARG A 286 -21.40 2.11 16.84
N VAL A 287 -20.94 2.30 15.60
CA VAL A 287 -20.17 3.50 15.20
C VAL A 287 -20.95 4.78 15.55
N GLY A 288 -22.25 4.81 15.27
CA GLY A 288 -23.13 5.94 15.60
C GLY A 288 -23.31 6.16 17.10
N GLU A 289 -23.53 5.09 17.86
CA GLU A 289 -23.71 5.14 19.33
C GLU A 289 -22.44 5.58 20.05
N LEU A 290 -21.27 5.09 19.60
CA LEU A 290 -19.95 5.42 20.12
C LEU A 290 -19.42 6.76 19.59
N ARG A 291 -20.11 7.39 18.63
CA ARG A 291 -19.71 8.66 18.01
C ARG A 291 -18.34 8.60 17.33
N ILE A 292 -18.02 7.43 16.78
CA ILE A 292 -16.82 7.20 15.98
C ILE A 292 -17.03 7.83 14.60
N ILE A 293 -16.01 8.48 14.07
CA ILE A 293 -16.05 9.11 12.75
C ILE A 293 -15.52 8.11 11.71
N PRO A 294 -16.32 7.65 10.74
CA PRO A 294 -15.80 6.93 9.58
C PRO A 294 -15.25 7.93 8.56
N SER A 295 -13.98 7.77 8.16
CA SER A 295 -13.33 8.54 7.10
C SER A 295 -13.21 7.66 5.86
N MET A 296 -14.20 7.79 4.97
CA MET A 296 -14.37 6.91 3.81
C MET A 296 -13.87 7.59 2.53
N GLN A 297 -13.31 6.82 1.60
CA GLN A 297 -12.84 7.28 0.29
C GLN A 297 -13.78 6.74 -0.80
N PRO A 298 -14.78 7.52 -1.28
CA PRO A 298 -15.78 7.03 -2.23
C PRO A 298 -15.18 6.51 -3.55
N THR A 299 -13.98 6.98 -3.91
CA THR A 299 -13.24 6.51 -5.08
C THR A 299 -12.89 5.03 -5.03
N HIS A 300 -12.82 4.41 -3.84
CA HIS A 300 -12.59 2.97 -3.69
C HIS A 300 -13.78 2.11 -4.16
N GLY A 301 -14.98 2.69 -4.24
CA GLY A 301 -16.19 2.00 -4.71
C GLY A 301 -16.39 2.02 -6.22
N LYS A 302 -15.40 2.48 -7.00
CA LYS A 302 -15.49 2.54 -8.46
C LYS A 302 -15.00 1.24 -9.10
N TYR A 303 -15.99 0.44 -9.53
CA TYR A 303 -15.96 -0.72 -10.44
C TYR A 303 -15.20 -1.96 -9.99
#